data_AF-A0A1F8LAC3-F1
#
_entry.id   AF-A0A1F8LAC3-F1
#
_cell.length_a   1.000
_cell.length_b   1.000
_cell.length_c   1.000
_cell.angle_alpha   90.00
_cell.angle_beta   90.00
_cell.angle_gamma   90.00
#
_symmetry.space_group_name_H-M   'P 1'
#
loop_
_entity.id
_entity.type
_entity.pdbx_description
1 polymer ?
#
loop_
_entity_poly.entity_id
_entity_poly.type
_entity_poly.pdbx_seq_one_letter_code
_entity_poly.pdbx_strand_id
1 'polypeptide(L)'
;MAERGRSGGPADRRSEPADPVTESAEMRALRGRIDGLDRRIVRLLNERAELGLAVGRAKAAAGRSVRDGEREMEVFERVAAANGGPLPEADLLALYRRLVAATRRLELAERRRVEASTNRGRQPRTAP
;
A
#
# COMPACT_ATOMS: atom_id res chain seq x y z
N MET A 1 67.80 -2.52 -45.59
CA MET A 1 66.96 -1.39 -45.11
C MET A 1 65.58 -1.54 -45.72
N ALA A 2 64.53 -1.14 -44.99
CA ALA A 2 63.08 -1.33 -45.26
C ALA A 2 62.58 -2.77 -45.01
N GLU A 3 61.43 -3.09 -44.39
CA GLU A 3 60.24 -2.30 -44.05
C GLU A 3 59.40 -3.02 -42.97
N ARG A 4 58.46 -2.28 -42.36
CA ARG A 4 57.60 -2.65 -41.22
C ARG A 4 56.42 -3.53 -41.66
N GLY A 5 55.86 -4.32 -40.75
CA GLY A 5 54.53 -4.93 -40.93
C GLY A 5 53.93 -5.42 -39.61
N ARG A 6 53.09 -4.58 -38.97
CA ARG A 6 52.24 -4.97 -37.83
C ARG A 6 51.00 -5.70 -38.36
N SER A 7 50.60 -6.79 -37.72
CA SER A 7 49.20 -7.22 -37.59
C SER A 7 49.16 -8.14 -36.37
N GLY A 8 48.38 -7.91 -35.33
CA GLY A 8 46.99 -7.47 -35.28
C GLY A 8 46.34 -8.48 -34.33
N GLY A 9 46.35 -8.17 -33.03
CA GLY A 9 45.77 -9.05 -32.01
C GLY A 9 44.29 -9.31 -32.31
N PRO A 10 43.75 -10.48 -31.91
CA PRO A 10 42.37 -10.82 -32.22
C PRO A 10 41.47 -9.75 -31.60
N ALA A 11 40.71 -9.11 -32.49
CA ALA A 11 39.75 -8.07 -32.20
C ALA A 11 38.86 -8.49 -31.03
N ASP A 12 38.94 -7.70 -29.95
CA ASP A 12 37.79 -6.97 -29.43
C ASP A 12 36.45 -7.57 -29.85
N ARG A 13 36.03 -8.63 -29.13
CA ARG A 13 34.63 -9.03 -29.05
C ARG A 13 33.90 -7.92 -28.30
N ARG A 14 33.65 -6.80 -28.98
CA ARG A 14 32.62 -5.85 -28.54
C ARG A 14 31.36 -6.66 -28.42
N SER A 15 30.94 -6.87 -27.18
CA SER A 15 29.64 -7.40 -26.84
C SER A 15 28.63 -6.61 -27.66
N GLU A 16 27.96 -7.28 -28.58
CA GLU A 16 26.82 -6.70 -29.29
C GLU A 16 25.87 -6.12 -28.22
N PRO A 17 25.37 -4.90 -28.40
CA PRO A 17 24.42 -4.35 -27.46
C PRO A 17 23.19 -5.25 -27.49
N ALA A 18 22.90 -5.91 -26.36
CA ALA A 18 21.69 -6.69 -26.19
C ALA A 18 20.50 -5.85 -26.65
N ASP A 19 19.70 -6.37 -27.57
CA ASP A 19 18.52 -5.70 -28.09
C ASP A 19 17.71 -5.11 -26.93
N PRO A 20 17.26 -3.84 -27.00
CA PRO A 20 16.32 -3.33 -26.01
C PRO A 20 15.09 -4.22 -26.09
N VAL A 21 14.88 -5.05 -25.07
CA VAL A 21 13.78 -6.02 -24.99
C VAL A 21 12.49 -5.27 -25.28
N THR A 22 12.02 -5.39 -26.53
CA THR A 22 10.87 -4.63 -27.00
C THR A 22 9.65 -5.35 -26.46
N GLU A 23 8.94 -4.69 -25.54
CA GLU A 23 7.77 -5.26 -24.89
C GLU A 23 6.75 -5.73 -25.95
N SER A 24 6.19 -6.93 -25.76
CA SER A 24 5.18 -7.45 -26.70
C SER A 24 3.88 -6.66 -26.59
N ALA A 25 3.08 -6.66 -27.66
CA ALA A 25 1.76 -6.02 -27.64
C ALA A 25 0.83 -6.65 -26.58
N GLU A 26 0.96 -7.96 -26.35
CA GLU A 26 0.21 -8.68 -25.33
C GLU A 26 0.60 -8.24 -23.91
N MET A 27 1.90 -8.10 -23.62
CA MET A 27 2.37 -7.60 -22.33
C MET A 27 1.81 -6.21 -22.02
N ARG A 28 1.84 -5.29 -23.01
CA ARG A 28 1.26 -3.95 -22.85
C ARG A 28 -0.23 -4.00 -22.52
N ALA A 29 -0.99 -4.86 -23.22
CA ALA A 29 -2.42 -5.01 -22.98
C ALA A 29 -2.72 -5.55 -21.57
N LEU A 30 -1.95 -6.55 -21.10
CA LEU A 30 -2.07 -7.10 -19.75
C LEU A 30 -1.74 -6.05 -18.68
N ARG A 31 -0.66 -5.29 -18.84
CA ARG A 31 -0.30 -4.19 -17.92
C ARG A 31 -1.39 -3.13 -17.84
N GLY A 32 -1.97 -2.72 -18.97
CA GLY A 32 -3.10 -1.79 -18.96
C GLY A 32 -4.33 -2.30 -18.19
N ARG A 33 -4.59 -3.61 -18.21
CA ARG A 33 -5.63 -4.24 -17.38
C ARG A 33 -5.27 -4.21 -15.89
N ILE A 34 -4.01 -4.46 -15.55
CA ILE A 34 -3.49 -4.37 -14.17
C ILE A 34 -3.65 -2.93 -13.66
N ASP A 35 -3.24 -1.91 -14.42
CA ASP A 35 -3.39 -0.50 -14.03
C ASP A 35 -4.86 -0.11 -13.80
N GLY A 36 -5.77 -0.66 -14.61
CA GLY A 36 -7.21 -0.51 -14.44
C GLY A 36 -7.73 -1.15 -13.16
N LEU A 37 -7.20 -2.31 -12.78
CA LEU A 37 -7.55 -3.02 -11.56
C LEU A 37 -6.97 -2.32 -10.33
N ASP A 38 -5.72 -1.88 -10.37
CA ASP A 38 -5.04 -1.19 -9.27
C ASP A 38 -5.77 0.11 -8.90
N ARG A 39 -6.24 0.88 -9.89
CA ARG A 39 -7.09 2.05 -9.63
C ARG A 39 -8.42 1.70 -8.95
N ARG A 40 -8.98 0.51 -9.18
CA ARG A 40 -10.18 0.04 -8.45
C ARG A 40 -9.82 -0.37 -7.03
N ILE A 41 -8.71 -1.10 -6.86
CA ILE A 41 -8.21 -1.51 -5.54
C ILE A 41 -7.97 -0.26 -4.67
N VAL A 42 -7.27 0.75 -5.16
CA VAL A 42 -7.02 2.01 -4.43
C VAL A 42 -8.33 2.67 -3.98
N ARG A 43 -9.35 2.74 -4.85
CA ARG A 43 -10.66 3.30 -4.50
C ARG A 43 -11.33 2.50 -3.36
N LEU A 44 -11.36 1.17 -3.47
CA LEU A 44 -11.94 0.30 -2.44
C LEU A 44 -11.19 0.39 -1.10
N LEU A 45 -9.86 0.51 -1.13
CA LEU A 45 -9.05 0.69 0.07
C LEU A 45 -9.35 2.02 0.77
N ASN A 46 -9.53 3.10 0.01
CA ASN A 46 -9.91 4.40 0.55
C ASN A 46 -11.32 4.38 1.15
N GLU A 47 -12.29 3.80 0.46
CA GLU A 47 -13.65 3.62 0.98
C GLU A 47 -13.65 2.83 2.30
N ARG A 48 -12.89 1.73 2.36
CA ARG A 48 -12.71 0.96 3.60
C ARG A 48 -12.07 1.80 4.72
N ALA A 49 -11.11 2.67 4.38
CA ALA A 49 -10.47 3.56 5.35
C ALA A 49 -11.44 4.62 5.89
N GLU A 50 -12.31 5.17 5.05
CA GLU A 50 -13.38 6.10 5.46
C GLU A 50 -14.38 5.44 6.41
N LEU A 51 -14.79 4.20 6.13
CA LEU A 51 -15.61 3.40 7.05
C LEU A 51 -14.89 3.15 8.37
N GLY A 52 -13.58 2.86 8.33
CA GLY A 52 -12.75 2.74 9.53
C GLY A 52 -12.71 4.03 10.37
N LEU A 53 -12.56 5.19 9.73
CA LEU A 53 -12.64 6.49 10.42
C LEU A 53 -14.02 6.70 11.06
N ALA A 54 -15.11 6.34 10.38
CA ALA A 54 -16.45 6.42 10.94
C ALA A 54 -16.61 5.53 12.18
N VAL A 55 -16.10 4.29 12.13
CA VAL A 55 -16.05 3.39 13.29
C VAL A 55 -15.21 3.99 14.42
N GLY A 56 -14.06 4.59 14.11
CA GLY A 56 -13.21 5.27 15.09
C GLY A 56 -13.94 6.41 15.81
N ARG A 57 -14.70 7.23 15.08
CA ARG A 57 -15.56 8.27 15.66
C ARG A 57 -16.64 7.69 16.57
N ALA A 58 -17.30 6.62 16.14
CA ALA A 58 -18.31 5.94 16.96
C ALA A 58 -17.71 5.35 18.26
N LYS A 59 -16.52 4.71 18.17
CA LYS A 59 -15.78 4.21 19.34
C LYS A 59 -15.41 5.34 20.30
N ALA A 60 -14.94 6.47 19.78
CA ALA A 60 -14.58 7.63 20.61
C ALA A 60 -15.80 8.20 21.34
N ALA A 61 -16.94 8.35 20.65
CA ALA A 61 -18.19 8.78 21.26
C ALA A 61 -18.69 7.82 22.37
N ALA A 62 -18.44 6.52 22.19
CA ALA A 62 -18.75 5.48 23.17
C ALA A 62 -17.66 5.26 24.24
N GLY A 63 -16.58 6.05 24.26
CA GLY A 63 -15.46 5.87 25.20
C GLY A 63 -14.67 4.56 25.02
N ARG A 64 -14.81 3.88 23.88
CA ARG A 64 -14.16 2.58 23.60
C ARG A 64 -12.73 2.75 23.08
N SER A 65 -11.94 1.70 23.25
CA SER A 65 -10.60 1.59 22.65
C SER A 65 -10.70 1.54 21.12
N VAL A 66 -9.70 2.11 20.45
CA VAL A 66 -9.57 2.03 18.98
C VAL A 66 -9.26 0.58 18.56
N ARG A 67 -8.40 -0.12 19.30
CA ARG A 67 -8.03 -1.50 18.99
C ARG A 67 -9.06 -2.47 19.58
N ASP A 68 -9.57 -3.35 18.73
CA ASP A 68 -10.54 -4.39 19.07
C ASP A 68 -10.03 -5.72 18.46
N GLY A 69 -9.39 -6.54 19.30
CA GLY A 69 -8.67 -7.74 18.85
C GLY A 69 -9.58 -8.81 18.29
N GLU A 70 -10.74 -9.02 18.91
CA GLU A 70 -11.76 -9.96 18.44
C GLU A 70 -12.25 -9.55 17.05
N ARG A 71 -12.59 -8.25 16.90
CA ARG A 71 -13.03 -7.74 15.60
C ARG A 71 -11.94 -7.84 14.51
N GLU A 72 -10.68 -7.64 14.86
CA GLU A 72 -9.56 -7.83 13.92
C GLU A 72 -9.46 -9.30 13.47
N MET A 73 -9.62 -10.26 14.38
CA MET A 73 -9.61 -11.69 14.05
C MET A 73 -10.74 -12.07 13.10
N GLU A 74 -11.98 -11.65 13.41
CA GLU A 74 -13.13 -11.93 12.55
C GLU A 74 -12.95 -11.39 11.12
N VAL A 75 -12.24 -10.28 10.96
CA VAL A 75 -11.93 -9.73 9.62
C VAL A 75 -10.97 -10.65 8.89
N PHE A 76 -9.94 -11.17 9.56
CA PHE A 76 -8.98 -12.08 8.95
C PHE A 76 -9.62 -13.42 8.56
N GLU A 77 -10.46 -13.98 9.42
CA GLU A 77 -11.21 -15.21 9.12
C GLU A 77 -12.10 -15.05 7.89
N ARG A 78 -12.86 -13.95 7.81
CA ARG A 78 -13.71 -13.67 6.65
C ARG A 78 -12.93 -13.46 5.36
N VAL A 79 -11.74 -12.86 5.45
CA VAL A 79 -10.86 -12.65 4.29
C VAL A 79 -10.28 -13.97 3.81
N ALA A 80 -9.82 -14.83 4.72
CA ALA A 80 -9.33 -16.16 4.39
C ALA A 80 -10.43 -16.99 3.73
N ALA A 81 -11.63 -17.02 4.32
CA ALA A 81 -12.78 -17.74 3.77
C ALA A 81 -13.23 -17.23 2.39
N ALA A 82 -13.01 -15.95 2.09
CA ALA A 82 -13.33 -15.36 0.79
C ALA A 82 -12.25 -15.59 -0.29
N ASN A 83 -11.08 -16.17 0.06
CA ASN A 83 -9.98 -16.38 -0.87
C ASN A 83 -10.23 -17.59 -1.78
N GLY A 84 -10.87 -17.38 -2.93
CA GLY A 84 -10.99 -18.39 -3.99
C GLY A 84 -10.01 -18.21 -5.15
N GLY A 85 -9.03 -17.30 -5.01
CA GLY A 85 -8.14 -16.90 -6.09
C GLY A 85 -6.77 -17.60 -6.07
N PRO A 86 -5.91 -17.33 -7.05
CA PRO A 86 -4.57 -17.91 -7.14
C PRO A 86 -3.57 -17.31 -6.14
N LEU A 87 -3.96 -16.30 -5.35
CA LEU A 87 -3.10 -15.67 -4.36
C LEU A 87 -3.01 -16.56 -3.10
N PRO A 88 -1.81 -16.90 -2.60
CA PRO A 88 -1.68 -17.64 -1.36
C PRO A 88 -2.37 -16.93 -0.19
N GLU A 89 -3.10 -17.68 0.63
CA GLU A 89 -3.86 -17.13 1.76
C GLU A 89 -2.96 -16.32 2.72
N ALA A 90 -1.75 -16.81 2.98
CA ALA A 90 -0.79 -16.13 3.85
C ALA A 90 -0.46 -14.71 3.37
N ASP A 91 -0.30 -14.52 2.06
CA ASP A 91 0.00 -13.23 1.45
C ASP A 91 -1.22 -12.29 1.51
N LEU A 92 -2.41 -12.82 1.24
CA LEU A 92 -3.66 -12.05 1.37
C LEU A 92 -3.87 -11.57 2.81
N LEU A 93 -3.66 -12.45 3.79
CA LEU A 93 -3.74 -12.11 5.21
C LEU A 93 -2.67 -11.08 5.60
N ALA A 94 -1.45 -11.17 5.06
CA ALA A 94 -0.41 -10.18 5.31
C ALA A 94 -0.81 -8.78 4.81
N LEU A 95 -1.40 -8.68 3.61
CA LEU A 95 -1.95 -7.44 3.08
C LEU A 95 -3.06 -6.89 3.98
N TYR A 96 -3.99 -7.73 4.42
CA TYR A 96 -5.09 -7.29 5.28
C TYR A 96 -4.64 -6.85 6.68
N ARG A 97 -3.65 -7.51 7.27
CA ARG A 97 -3.04 -7.05 8.54
C ARG A 97 -2.45 -5.66 8.40
N ARG A 98 -1.73 -5.39 7.29
CA ARG A 98 -1.18 -4.05 7.00
C ARG A 98 -2.29 -3.02 6.81
N LEU A 99 -3.36 -3.38 6.09
CA LEU A 99 -4.51 -2.52 5.86
C LEU A 99 -5.23 -2.16 7.17
N VAL A 100 -5.56 -3.15 8.00
CA VAL A 100 -6.14 -2.93 9.34
C VAL A 100 -5.25 -2.03 10.19
N ALA A 101 -3.94 -2.29 10.20
CA ALA A 101 -2.99 -1.44 10.94
C ALA A 101 -2.96 0.00 10.40
N ALA A 102 -3.05 0.21 9.10
CA ALA A 102 -3.12 1.54 8.50
C ALA A 102 -4.41 2.28 8.89
N THR A 103 -5.56 1.61 8.81
CA THR A 103 -6.85 2.17 9.24
C THR A 103 -6.83 2.57 10.72
N ARG A 104 -6.29 1.70 11.59
CA ARG A 104 -6.14 2.01 13.03
C ARG A 104 -5.29 3.25 13.28
N ARG A 105 -4.22 3.48 12.50
CA ARG A 105 -3.40 4.69 12.63
C ARG A 105 -4.19 5.95 12.25
N LEU A 106 -5.06 5.86 11.24
CA LEU A 106 -5.95 6.97 10.87
C LEU A 106 -6.94 7.27 12.00
N GLU A 107 -7.57 6.26 12.59
CA GLU A 107 -8.46 6.42 13.74
C GLU A 107 -7.76 7.09 14.94
N LEU A 108 -6.53 6.66 15.26
CA LEU A 108 -5.72 7.26 16.33
C LEU A 108 -5.28 8.69 16.03
N ALA A 109 -4.96 9.00 14.77
CA ALA A 109 -4.61 10.36 14.37
C ALA A 109 -5.83 11.30 14.49
N GLU A 110 -7.00 10.83 14.06
CA GLU A 110 -8.24 11.59 14.14
C GLU A 110 -8.65 11.85 15.59
N ARG A 111 -8.60 10.82 16.45
CA ARG A 111 -8.89 10.97 17.88
C ARG A 111 -8.01 12.03 18.53
N ARG A 112 -6.69 11.99 18.27
CA ARG A 112 -5.74 13.00 18.79
C ARG A 112 -6.06 14.40 18.29
N ARG A 113 -6.51 14.56 17.04
CA ARG A 113 -6.93 15.87 16.50
C ARG A 113 -8.15 16.42 17.23
N VAL A 114 -9.15 15.58 17.48
CA VAL A 114 -10.38 15.96 18.20
C VAL A 114 -10.09 16.30 19.67
N GLU A 115 -9.25 15.53 20.34
CA GLU A 115 -8.82 15.83 21.72
C GLU A 115 -8.06 17.17 21.79
N ALA A 116 -7.16 17.44 20.83
CA ALA A 116 -6.43 18.70 20.76
C ALA A 116 -7.29 19.92 20.45
N SER A 117 -8.35 19.78 19.63
CA SER A 117 -9.31 20.88 19.39
C SER A 117 -10.17 21.18 20.61
N THR A 118 -10.57 20.13 21.34
CA THR A 118 -11.40 20.25 22.54
C THR A 118 -10.64 20.91 23.69
N ASN A 119 -9.37 20.55 23.90
CA ASN A 119 -8.55 21.13 24.98
C ASN A 119 -8.23 22.63 24.77
N ARG A 120 -8.10 23.08 23.51
CA ARG A 120 -7.89 24.51 23.19
C ARG A 120 -9.08 25.41 23.53
N GLY A 121 -10.30 24.87 23.50
CA GLY A 121 -11.52 25.61 23.88
C GLY A 121 -11.77 25.70 25.39
N ARG A 122 -11.07 24.90 26.21
CA ARG A 122 -11.28 24.78 27.66
C ARG A 122 -10.29 25.59 28.51
N GLN A 123 -9.32 26.29 27.90
CA GLN A 123 -8.43 27.18 28.64
C GLN A 123 -9.24 28.37 29.21
N PRO A 124 -9.26 28.57 30.55
CA PRO A 124 -9.97 29.70 31.14
C PRO A 124 -9.31 30.99 30.65
N ARG A 125 -10.12 31.95 30.17
CA ARG A 125 -9.65 33.32 29.94
C ARG A 125 -9.26 33.87 31.31
N THR A 126 -7.97 33.80 31.64
CA THR A 126 -7.42 34.56 32.75
C THR A 126 -7.58 36.04 32.37
N ALA A 127 -8.60 36.67 32.93
CA ALA A 127 -8.77 38.12 32.93
C ALA A 127 -7.76 38.73 33.94
N PRO A 128 -7.39 40.02 33.76
CA PRO A 128 -6.07 40.57 34.08
C PRO A 128 -5.74 40.64 35.58
#